data_AF-A0A0W1JQB2-F1
#
_entry.id   AF-A0A0W1JQB2-F1
#
_cell.length_a   1.000
_cell.length_b   1.000
_cell.length_c   1.000
_cell.angle_alpha   90.00
_cell.angle_beta   90.00
_cell.angle_gamma   90.00
#
_symmetry.space_group_name_H-M   'P 1'
#
loop_
_entity.id
_entity.type
_entity.pdbx_description
1 polymer ?
#
loop_
_entity_poly.entity_id
_entity_poly.type
_entity_poly.pdbx_seq_one_letter_code
_entity_poly.pdbx_strand_id
1 'polypeptide(L)'
;MVSLRTIITRISITLISIGLFILTFSPIVLATVTTRLAGNDRYLTAIAVSQEGWTKGSETIILTTGQNYPDALSAAPLAGKYSAPILLVEAKGLDSETLAEIKRLSPKKAYIVGGTGVIPSSVESQLSSNGISAVRLAGQDRYETAMTVARSVGMSKGIFIVPGQSFTDTLSVAPIAAAEGMPIIPVPSDDLTKSQKTYFQKAKLSRVIIVGSQKEIPNTIRNIFSSPENINGADPYIRNIALLEHFGERIDTDMMFLATGDKYPDALAAAAYAKLNNHPIVLLSGNQIPSALQSFFAKNYADKITILGGETIISSATVSRLTGQIPTIEKIEDIDVNVVENQNYELPGKVSADTGNGNRVQVPVNWNLTNVSTDKAGTYYFTGTVNGYAGTVQLTLTVEAAPVKIDSFNAEIIQGKHYTLPETVTVTLSDFSTKEMPVRWSTAPTVSILNKVGTYTFQGTVEGTALTTTLNLKVSEDKAITFKNPSFEWAVKHMLGKQSSPQPLYLSEALEFSNLDLNGYGIKDLTGLEVFTNLESLNLENNFLKGAQLSKIQNLTNLRYLNLKNNELEQISSLSGLTKLEFLDISLNEIKDFSPVRDLIRLTSLYLKGNLVEDYSPSRLYYHQLKDKDFTL
;
A
#
# COMPACT_ATOMS: atom_id res chain seq x y z
N MET A 1 -27.96 80.11 22.77
CA MET A 1 -28.12 79.78 21.33
C MET A 1 -27.03 78.80 20.94
N VAL A 2 -27.31 77.84 20.03
CA VAL A 2 -26.41 77.24 18.99
C VAL A 2 -24.96 76.88 19.42
N SER A 3 -24.38 75.68 19.29
CA SER A 3 -24.65 74.41 18.56
C SER A 3 -23.89 73.26 19.28
N LEU A 4 -24.35 71.99 19.37
CA LEU A 4 -23.97 70.84 18.49
C LEU A 4 -22.55 70.93 17.87
N ARG A 5 -21.69 69.90 17.80
CA ARG A 5 -21.84 68.41 17.68
C ARG A 5 -20.42 67.77 17.94
N THR A 6 -20.09 66.47 18.06
CA THR A 6 -20.76 65.15 17.86
C THR A 6 -20.01 64.03 18.64
N ILE A 7 -20.69 62.90 18.95
CA ILE A 7 -20.26 61.47 18.90
C ILE A 7 -18.74 61.15 19.06
N ILE A 8 -18.25 60.61 20.20
CA ILE A 8 -18.29 59.22 20.74
C ILE A 8 -17.22 58.26 20.18
N THR A 9 -16.40 57.74 21.10
CA THR A 9 -15.71 56.43 21.01
C THR A 9 -15.98 55.68 22.32
N ARG A 10 -16.41 54.42 22.26
CA ARG A 10 -16.53 53.54 23.45
C ARG A 10 -15.86 52.20 23.19
N ILE A 11 -14.81 51.91 23.94
CA ILE A 11 -14.31 50.56 24.14
C ILE A 11 -15.17 49.91 25.23
N SER A 12 -15.51 48.64 25.09
CA SER A 12 -16.19 47.87 26.14
C SER A 12 -15.62 46.46 26.15
N ILE A 13 -14.88 46.15 27.22
CA ILE A 13 -14.27 44.84 27.46
C ILE A 13 -15.35 43.94 28.07
N THR A 14 -15.64 42.82 27.43
CA THR A 14 -16.56 41.80 27.95
C THR A 14 -15.78 40.53 28.20
N LEU A 15 -15.46 40.23 29.47
CA LEU A 15 -14.99 38.89 29.84
C LEU A 15 -16.15 37.91 29.68
N ILE A 16 -16.00 36.91 28.81
CA ILE A 16 -16.87 35.76 28.76
C ILE A 16 -16.21 34.63 29.56
N SER A 17 -16.75 34.34 30.74
CA SER A 17 -16.31 33.21 31.56
C SER A 17 -16.77 31.89 30.93
N ILE A 18 -15.90 31.27 30.15
CA ILE A 18 -16.13 29.93 29.60
C ILE A 18 -16.05 28.91 30.75
N GLY A 19 -17.22 28.43 31.18
CA GLY A 19 -17.31 27.31 32.12
C GLY A 19 -16.81 26.04 31.45
N LEU A 20 -15.69 25.49 31.92
CA LEU A 20 -15.08 24.28 31.35
C LEU A 20 -15.91 23.05 31.72
N PHE A 21 -16.94 22.77 30.92
CA PHE A 21 -17.78 21.58 31.06
C PHE A 21 -17.00 20.35 30.59
N ILE A 22 -16.22 19.75 31.49
CA ILE A 22 -15.51 18.48 31.23
C ILE A 22 -16.56 17.37 31.15
N LEU A 23 -17.06 17.13 29.94
CA LEU A 23 -17.81 15.92 29.61
C LEU A 23 -16.85 14.73 29.70
N THR A 24 -16.82 14.08 30.86
CA THR A 24 -16.12 12.81 31.05
C THR A 24 -16.85 11.71 30.29
N PHE A 25 -16.61 11.63 28.97
CA PHE A 25 -16.93 10.44 28.19
C PHE A 25 -16.06 9.30 28.70
N SER A 26 -16.59 8.51 29.63
CA SER A 26 -16.05 7.18 29.89
C SER A 26 -16.03 6.41 28.56
N PRO A 27 -14.87 5.92 28.08
CA PRO A 27 -14.83 5.19 26.82
C PRO A 27 -15.73 3.96 26.93
N ILE A 28 -16.71 3.87 26.02
CA ILE A 28 -17.57 2.68 25.93
C ILE A 28 -16.73 1.59 25.27
N VAL A 29 -15.98 0.85 26.09
CA VAL A 29 -15.28 -0.35 25.68
C VAL A 29 -16.32 -1.38 25.27
N LEU A 30 -16.57 -1.48 23.96
CA LEU A 30 -17.43 -2.49 23.37
C LEU A 30 -16.78 -3.86 23.60
N ALA A 31 -17.35 -4.63 24.53
CA ALA A 31 -16.90 -5.99 24.78
C ALA A 31 -17.13 -6.87 23.55
N THR A 32 -16.17 -7.77 23.28
CA THR A 32 -16.20 -8.76 22.19
C THR A 32 -17.58 -9.40 22.04
N VAL A 33 -18.16 -9.31 20.84
CA VAL A 33 -19.50 -9.78 20.54
C VAL A 33 -19.54 -11.30 20.63
N THR A 34 -20.40 -11.84 21.50
CA THR A 34 -20.60 -13.29 21.59
C THR A 34 -21.86 -13.71 20.83
N THR A 35 -21.78 -14.84 20.15
CA THR A 35 -22.92 -15.45 19.41
C THR A 35 -22.87 -16.94 19.66
N ARG A 36 -24.01 -17.62 19.87
CA ARG A 36 -24.05 -19.07 20.10
C ARG A 36 -24.83 -19.74 18.97
N LEU A 37 -24.17 -20.67 18.27
CA LEU A 37 -24.78 -21.56 17.30
C LEU A 37 -24.92 -22.94 17.95
N ALA A 38 -26.14 -23.29 18.33
CA ALA A 38 -26.43 -24.50 19.08
C ALA A 38 -27.88 -24.95 18.89
N GLY A 39 -28.09 -26.26 18.83
CA GLY A 39 -29.41 -26.89 18.93
C GLY A 39 -29.62 -27.60 20.27
N ASN A 40 -30.77 -28.27 20.40
CA ASN A 40 -31.00 -29.24 21.49
C ASN A 40 -30.10 -30.48 21.34
N ASP A 41 -29.61 -30.73 20.14
CA ASP A 41 -28.66 -31.77 19.78
C ASP A 41 -27.74 -31.29 18.64
N ARG A 42 -26.81 -32.18 18.25
CA ARG A 42 -25.81 -31.99 17.20
C ARG A 42 -26.37 -31.74 15.79
N TYR A 43 -27.53 -32.32 15.46
CA TYR A 43 -28.15 -32.17 14.15
C TYR A 43 -28.71 -30.75 14.02
N LEU A 44 -29.41 -30.30 15.06
CA LEU A 44 -29.88 -28.93 15.19
C LEU A 44 -28.72 -27.92 15.31
N THR A 45 -27.59 -28.25 15.95
CA THR A 45 -26.38 -27.39 15.91
C THR A 45 -25.83 -27.25 14.49
N ALA A 46 -25.73 -28.35 13.73
CA ALA A 46 -25.26 -28.30 12.34
C ALA A 46 -26.20 -27.49 11.43
N ILE A 47 -27.51 -27.57 11.67
CA ILE A 47 -28.52 -26.75 11.00
C ILE A 47 -28.36 -25.27 11.36
N ALA A 48 -28.13 -24.92 12.64
CA ALA A 48 -27.88 -23.53 13.05
C ALA A 48 -26.63 -22.93 12.39
N VAL A 49 -25.54 -23.71 12.29
CA VAL A 49 -24.32 -23.33 11.56
C VAL A 49 -24.60 -23.16 10.06
N SER A 50 -25.40 -24.04 9.47
CA SER A 50 -25.82 -23.96 8.07
C SER A 50 -26.67 -22.69 7.79
N GLN A 51 -27.48 -22.26 8.75
CA GLN A 51 -28.35 -21.07 8.63
C GLN A 51 -27.57 -19.75 8.73
N GLU A 52 -26.60 -19.64 9.66
CA GLU A 52 -25.69 -18.48 9.74
C GLU A 52 -24.76 -18.41 8.51
N GLY A 53 -24.13 -19.53 8.12
CA GLY A 53 -23.13 -19.54 7.04
C GLY A 53 -23.70 -19.48 5.61
N TRP A 54 -24.91 -20.02 5.38
CA TRP A 54 -25.53 -20.16 4.05
C TRP A 54 -26.93 -19.54 4.01
N THR A 55 -27.02 -18.26 4.38
CA THR A 55 -28.26 -17.45 4.34
C THR A 55 -28.93 -17.43 2.95
N LYS A 56 -28.13 -17.52 1.86
CA LYS A 56 -28.60 -17.51 0.46
C LYS A 56 -28.77 -18.91 -0.16
N GLY A 57 -28.68 -19.98 0.64
CA GLY A 57 -28.67 -21.37 0.16
C GLY A 57 -27.28 -21.85 -0.27
N SER A 58 -27.20 -23.05 -0.86
CA SER A 58 -25.94 -23.63 -1.35
C SER A 58 -26.16 -24.62 -2.49
N GLU A 59 -25.36 -24.55 -3.56
CA GLU A 59 -25.49 -25.49 -4.69
C GLU A 59 -25.11 -26.94 -4.34
N THR A 60 -24.27 -27.12 -3.32
CA THR A 60 -23.77 -28.41 -2.85
C THR A 60 -23.91 -28.52 -1.34
N ILE A 61 -24.26 -29.70 -0.84
CA ILE A 61 -24.20 -30.06 0.58
C ILE A 61 -23.23 -31.23 0.79
N ILE A 62 -22.63 -31.30 1.98
CA ILE A 62 -21.91 -32.48 2.44
C ILE A 62 -22.74 -33.14 3.55
N LEU A 63 -23.01 -34.44 3.43
CA LEU A 63 -23.69 -35.24 4.43
C LEU A 63 -22.70 -36.19 5.08
N THR A 64 -22.73 -36.29 6.40
CA THR A 64 -21.99 -37.33 7.13
C THR A 64 -22.75 -37.84 8.36
N THR A 65 -22.28 -38.92 8.97
CA THR A 65 -22.98 -39.53 10.12
C THR A 65 -22.84 -38.66 11.37
N GLY A 66 -23.97 -38.33 11.98
CA GLY A 66 -23.98 -37.57 13.23
C GLY A 66 -23.53 -38.37 14.45
N GLN A 67 -23.41 -39.69 14.36
CA GLN A 67 -23.34 -40.58 15.53
C GLN A 67 -21.96 -40.61 16.21
N ASN A 68 -21.05 -41.50 15.78
CA ASN A 68 -19.71 -41.59 16.39
C ASN A 68 -18.68 -42.26 15.47
N TYR A 69 -18.39 -41.65 14.30
CA TYR A 69 -17.48 -42.22 13.31
C TYR A 69 -16.53 -41.18 12.70
N PRO A 70 -15.20 -41.42 12.70
CA PRO A 70 -14.20 -40.42 12.28
C PRO A 70 -14.13 -40.19 10.77
N ASP A 71 -14.80 -41.00 9.94
CA ASP A 71 -15.05 -40.74 8.52
C ASP A 71 -15.53 -39.29 8.29
N ALA A 72 -16.41 -38.82 9.18
CA ALA A 72 -16.95 -37.47 9.20
C ALA A 72 -15.88 -36.37 9.27
N LEU A 73 -14.78 -36.62 9.99
CA LEU A 73 -13.71 -35.64 10.20
C LEU A 73 -12.92 -35.35 8.90
N SER A 74 -12.92 -36.29 7.96
CA SER A 74 -12.32 -36.09 6.63
C SER A 74 -13.16 -35.20 5.71
N ALA A 75 -14.42 -34.89 6.07
CA ALA A 75 -15.35 -34.14 5.24
C ALA A 75 -15.06 -32.63 5.15
N ALA A 76 -14.37 -32.04 6.14
CA ALA A 76 -14.15 -30.58 6.19
C ALA A 76 -13.36 -30.02 4.97
N PRO A 77 -12.26 -30.63 4.52
CA PRO A 77 -11.61 -30.28 3.25
C PRO A 77 -12.52 -30.34 2.01
N LEU A 78 -13.47 -31.27 1.98
CA LEU A 78 -14.43 -31.41 0.88
C LEU A 78 -15.49 -30.32 0.93
N ALA A 79 -15.99 -30.00 2.12
CA ALA A 79 -16.89 -28.89 2.37
C ALA A 79 -16.23 -27.55 2.01
N GLY A 80 -14.96 -27.35 2.41
CA GLY A 80 -14.15 -26.19 2.05
C GLY A 80 -13.98 -26.01 0.53
N LYS A 81 -13.70 -27.10 -0.19
CA LYS A 81 -13.57 -27.12 -1.65
C LYS A 81 -14.84 -26.67 -2.38
N TYR A 82 -16.02 -27.04 -1.89
CA TYR A 82 -17.30 -26.69 -2.51
C TYR A 82 -17.99 -25.48 -1.86
N SER A 83 -17.37 -24.85 -0.85
CA SER A 83 -18.00 -23.84 0.03
C SER A 83 -19.39 -24.29 0.49
N ALA A 84 -19.50 -25.53 0.95
CA ALA A 84 -20.75 -26.24 1.22
C ALA A 84 -20.94 -26.50 2.73
N PRO A 85 -22.17 -26.45 3.27
CA PRO A 85 -22.42 -26.82 4.67
C PRO A 85 -22.24 -28.33 4.87
N ILE A 86 -21.83 -28.70 6.09
CA ILE A 86 -21.82 -30.09 6.56
C ILE A 86 -23.07 -30.30 7.40
N LEU A 87 -24.01 -31.12 6.90
CA LEU A 87 -25.16 -31.58 7.66
C LEU A 87 -24.93 -33.01 8.16
N LEU A 88 -25.55 -33.32 9.29
CA LEU A 88 -25.42 -34.61 9.96
C LEU A 88 -26.64 -35.50 9.67
N VAL A 89 -26.42 -36.80 9.60
CA VAL A 89 -27.46 -37.80 9.26
C VAL A 89 -27.59 -38.83 10.39
N GLU A 90 -28.82 -39.26 10.70
CA GLU A 90 -29.06 -40.34 11.67
C GLU A 90 -28.71 -41.71 11.09
N ALA A 91 -28.50 -42.70 11.98
CA ALA A 91 -28.37 -44.10 11.58
C ALA A 91 -29.62 -44.67 10.88
N LYS A 92 -30.76 -43.97 10.95
CA LYS A 92 -32.02 -44.33 10.26
C LYS A 92 -32.22 -43.61 8.91
N GLY A 93 -31.40 -42.59 8.60
CA GLY A 93 -31.55 -41.74 7.41
C GLY A 93 -31.68 -40.26 7.77
N LEU A 94 -32.31 -39.48 6.88
CA LEU A 94 -32.61 -38.06 7.13
C LEU A 94 -33.87 -37.91 7.99
N ASP A 95 -33.75 -37.18 9.10
CA ASP A 95 -34.86 -36.69 9.92
C ASP A 95 -35.60 -35.51 9.27
N SER A 96 -36.66 -35.01 9.93
CA SER A 96 -37.51 -33.92 9.41
C SER A 96 -36.80 -32.56 9.35
N GLU A 97 -35.95 -32.25 10.32
CA GLU A 97 -35.29 -30.95 10.46
C GLU A 97 -34.15 -30.85 9.46
N THR A 98 -33.33 -31.89 9.35
CA THR A 98 -32.27 -32.01 8.35
C THR A 98 -32.87 -31.98 6.93
N LEU A 99 -34.02 -32.63 6.69
CA LEU A 99 -34.71 -32.56 5.40
C LEU A 99 -35.31 -31.17 5.11
N ALA A 100 -35.75 -30.43 6.14
CA ALA A 100 -36.22 -29.05 5.99
C ALA A 100 -35.05 -28.10 5.66
N GLU A 101 -33.91 -28.25 6.32
CA GLU A 101 -32.69 -27.47 6.04
C GLU A 101 -32.13 -27.77 4.64
N ILE A 102 -32.13 -29.03 4.20
CA ILE A 102 -31.77 -29.40 2.82
C ILE A 102 -32.67 -28.68 1.80
N LYS A 103 -33.98 -28.55 2.07
CA LYS A 103 -34.90 -27.80 1.22
C LYS A 103 -34.63 -26.29 1.26
N ARG A 104 -34.34 -25.71 2.43
CA ARG A 104 -33.95 -24.30 2.58
C ARG A 104 -32.68 -23.98 1.77
N LEU A 105 -31.71 -24.89 1.77
CA LEU A 105 -30.47 -24.76 1.00
C LEU A 105 -30.66 -24.92 -0.51
N SER A 106 -31.66 -25.70 -0.94
CA SER A 106 -31.98 -26.01 -2.34
C SER A 106 -30.77 -26.45 -3.20
N PRO A 107 -29.98 -27.45 -2.77
CA PRO A 107 -28.79 -27.90 -3.48
C PRO A 107 -29.12 -28.71 -4.73
N LYS A 108 -28.22 -28.63 -5.72
CA LYS A 108 -28.23 -29.50 -6.92
C LYS A 108 -27.50 -30.81 -6.66
N LYS A 109 -26.58 -30.82 -5.68
CA LYS A 109 -25.67 -31.94 -5.41
C LYS A 109 -25.47 -32.21 -3.92
N ALA A 110 -25.31 -33.49 -3.56
CA ALA A 110 -24.96 -33.92 -2.22
C ALA A 110 -23.77 -34.89 -2.26
N TYR A 111 -22.75 -34.65 -1.43
CA TYR A 111 -21.67 -35.62 -1.21
C TYR A 111 -21.92 -36.35 0.12
N ILE A 112 -22.00 -37.68 0.09
CA ILE A 112 -22.22 -38.51 1.28
C ILE A 112 -20.88 -39.10 1.72
N VAL A 113 -20.33 -38.64 2.85
CA VAL A 113 -19.08 -39.12 3.42
C VAL A 113 -19.38 -40.20 4.47
N GLY A 114 -19.19 -41.47 4.08
CA GLY A 114 -19.43 -42.64 4.92
C GLY A 114 -20.12 -43.80 4.19
N GLY A 115 -19.82 -45.03 4.62
CA GLY A 115 -20.41 -46.26 4.08
C GLY A 115 -21.90 -46.44 4.41
N THR A 116 -22.55 -47.38 3.72
CA THR A 116 -23.99 -47.68 3.90
C THR A 116 -24.35 -48.17 5.31
N GLY A 117 -23.38 -48.74 6.05
CA GLY A 117 -23.55 -49.14 7.45
C GLY A 117 -23.61 -48.00 8.48
N VAL A 118 -23.28 -46.75 8.09
CA VAL A 118 -23.38 -45.56 8.96
C VAL A 118 -24.29 -44.45 8.40
N ILE A 119 -24.56 -44.47 7.09
CA ILE A 119 -25.51 -43.61 6.41
C ILE A 119 -26.29 -44.48 5.41
N PRO A 120 -27.52 -44.91 5.70
CA PRO A 120 -28.27 -45.86 4.86
C PRO A 120 -28.45 -45.43 3.40
N SER A 121 -28.70 -46.38 2.50
CA SER A 121 -28.97 -46.08 1.08
C SER A 121 -30.33 -45.41 0.84
N SER A 122 -31.24 -45.45 1.80
CA SER A 122 -32.48 -44.66 1.78
C SER A 122 -32.21 -43.15 1.65
N VAL A 123 -31.07 -42.66 2.15
CA VAL A 123 -30.65 -41.26 2.03
C VAL A 123 -30.42 -40.86 0.57
N GLU A 124 -29.79 -41.74 -0.22
CA GLU A 124 -29.58 -41.52 -1.66
C GLU A 124 -30.91 -41.51 -2.43
N SER A 125 -31.86 -42.35 -2.02
CA SER A 125 -33.23 -42.34 -2.55
C SER A 125 -33.98 -41.06 -2.16
N GLN A 126 -33.92 -40.64 -0.89
CA GLN A 126 -34.55 -39.40 -0.41
C GLN A 126 -34.03 -38.17 -1.16
N LEU A 127 -32.71 -38.07 -1.35
CA LEU A 127 -32.08 -36.99 -2.11
C LEU A 127 -32.52 -36.99 -3.58
N SER A 128 -32.47 -38.15 -4.24
CA SER A 128 -32.87 -38.32 -5.64
C SER A 128 -34.34 -37.94 -5.86
N SER A 129 -35.24 -38.31 -4.93
CA SER A 129 -36.66 -37.93 -4.96
C SER A 129 -36.92 -36.43 -4.74
N ASN A 130 -35.93 -35.66 -4.25
CA ASN A 130 -35.97 -34.20 -4.17
C ASN A 130 -35.15 -33.55 -5.31
N GLY A 131 -34.72 -34.31 -6.33
CA GLY A 131 -33.96 -33.81 -7.48
C GLY A 131 -32.45 -33.60 -7.23
N ILE A 132 -31.92 -34.05 -6.10
CA ILE A 132 -30.55 -33.77 -5.66
C ILE A 132 -29.63 -34.92 -6.09
N SER A 133 -28.58 -34.62 -6.86
CA SER A 133 -27.60 -35.61 -7.33
C SER A 133 -26.68 -36.04 -6.18
N ALA A 134 -26.80 -37.29 -5.71
CA ALA A 134 -25.98 -37.84 -4.65
C ALA A 134 -24.68 -38.49 -5.17
N VAL A 135 -23.56 -38.28 -4.48
CA VAL A 135 -22.27 -38.95 -4.72
C VAL A 135 -21.70 -39.45 -3.39
N ARG A 136 -21.62 -40.77 -3.21
CA ARG A 136 -21.06 -41.37 -1.99
C ARG A 136 -19.55 -41.54 -2.07
N LEU A 137 -18.86 -41.17 -1.00
CA LEU A 137 -17.42 -41.30 -0.78
C LEU A 137 -17.22 -42.17 0.47
N ALA A 138 -16.75 -43.40 0.28
CA ALA A 138 -16.56 -44.40 1.32
C ALA A 138 -15.43 -45.38 0.97
N GLY A 139 -14.93 -46.10 1.96
CA GLY A 139 -14.08 -47.28 1.81
C GLY A 139 -14.51 -48.40 2.77
N GLN A 140 -13.66 -49.42 2.98
CA GLN A 140 -13.94 -50.46 3.98
C GLN A 140 -13.78 -49.95 5.43
N ASP A 141 -12.96 -48.92 5.63
CA ASP A 141 -12.72 -48.29 6.94
C ASP A 141 -12.51 -46.77 6.81
N ARG A 142 -12.28 -46.12 7.96
CA ARG A 142 -12.01 -44.67 8.07
C ARG A 142 -10.81 -44.19 7.25
N TYR A 143 -9.79 -45.03 7.09
CA TYR A 143 -8.55 -44.70 6.38
C TYR A 143 -8.80 -44.74 4.87
N GLU A 144 -9.55 -45.73 4.39
CA GLU A 144 -9.98 -45.80 2.99
C GLU A 144 -11.04 -44.75 2.63
N THR A 145 -12.03 -44.48 3.50
CA THR A 145 -12.99 -43.38 3.32
C THR A 145 -12.24 -42.05 3.19
N ALA A 146 -11.32 -41.75 4.10
CA ALA A 146 -10.53 -40.53 4.04
C ALA A 146 -9.64 -40.45 2.79
N MET A 147 -9.01 -41.55 2.35
CA MET A 147 -8.27 -41.58 1.08
C MET A 147 -9.18 -41.34 -0.14
N THR A 148 -10.44 -41.80 -0.10
CA THR A 148 -11.43 -41.54 -1.16
C THR A 148 -11.90 -40.07 -1.15
N VAL A 149 -12.14 -39.48 0.02
CA VAL A 149 -12.42 -38.04 0.15
C VAL A 149 -11.21 -37.22 -0.31
N ALA A 150 -9.99 -37.59 0.08
CA ALA A 150 -8.77 -36.89 -0.28
C ALA A 150 -8.48 -36.89 -1.78
N ARG A 151 -8.87 -37.95 -2.52
CA ARG A 151 -8.86 -37.95 -3.99
C ARG A 151 -9.90 -37.00 -4.59
N SER A 152 -11.07 -36.87 -3.94
CA SER A 152 -12.14 -35.94 -4.36
C SER A 152 -11.77 -34.48 -4.11
N VAL A 153 -11.07 -34.19 -3.01
CA VAL A 153 -10.47 -32.88 -2.70
C VAL A 153 -9.33 -32.56 -3.68
N GLY A 154 -8.37 -33.48 -3.79
CA GLY A 154 -7.08 -33.28 -4.47
C GLY A 154 -5.95 -33.04 -3.47
N MET A 155 -4.74 -33.50 -3.76
CA MET A 155 -3.58 -33.45 -2.85
C MET A 155 -2.43 -32.54 -3.35
N SER A 156 -2.64 -31.77 -4.42
CA SER A 156 -1.60 -30.96 -5.08
C SER A 156 -1.08 -29.80 -4.23
N LYS A 157 -1.86 -29.34 -3.25
CA LYS A 157 -1.45 -28.36 -2.23
C LYS A 157 -0.76 -28.99 -1.01
N GLY A 158 -0.63 -30.32 -0.97
CA GLY A 158 -0.17 -31.08 0.18
C GLY A 158 -1.30 -31.74 0.96
N ILE A 159 -0.97 -32.33 2.11
CA ILE A 159 -1.89 -33.07 2.99
C ILE A 159 -1.62 -32.79 4.48
N PHE A 160 -2.63 -33.06 5.31
CA PHE A 160 -2.48 -33.20 6.75
C PHE A 160 -2.47 -34.68 7.15
N ILE A 161 -1.56 -35.07 8.05
CA ILE A 161 -1.53 -36.37 8.73
C ILE A 161 -1.98 -36.18 10.18
N VAL A 162 -2.95 -36.99 10.63
CA VAL A 162 -3.51 -36.95 12.00
C VAL A 162 -3.68 -38.37 12.57
N PRO A 163 -3.75 -38.57 13.90
CA PRO A 163 -3.94 -39.89 14.46
C PRO A 163 -5.39 -40.34 14.22
N GLY A 164 -5.60 -41.47 13.55
CA GLY A 164 -6.94 -41.97 13.21
C GLY A 164 -7.79 -42.42 14.40
N GLN A 165 -7.25 -42.33 15.62
CA GLN A 165 -7.96 -42.55 16.89
C GLN A 165 -8.16 -41.23 17.69
N SER A 166 -7.50 -40.12 17.31
CA SER A 166 -7.64 -38.81 17.97
C SER A 166 -8.56 -37.90 17.16
N PHE A 167 -9.78 -37.69 17.65
CA PHE A 167 -10.71 -36.77 17.01
C PHE A 167 -10.35 -35.31 17.30
N THR A 168 -9.84 -34.97 18.47
CA THR A 168 -9.52 -33.58 18.89
C THR A 168 -8.41 -32.93 18.07
N ASP A 169 -7.36 -33.69 17.71
CA ASP A 169 -6.34 -33.22 16.75
C ASP A 169 -6.96 -32.95 15.37
N THR A 170 -7.85 -33.85 14.93
CA THR A 170 -8.49 -33.74 13.62
C THR A 170 -9.47 -32.56 13.55
N LEU A 171 -10.18 -32.27 14.65
CA LEU A 171 -11.03 -31.07 14.79
C LEU A 171 -10.21 -29.79 14.69
N SER A 172 -9.02 -29.76 15.30
CA SER A 172 -8.09 -28.61 15.21
C SER A 172 -7.66 -28.35 13.76
N VAL A 173 -7.44 -29.42 13.01
CA VAL A 173 -7.02 -29.37 11.60
C VAL A 173 -8.19 -29.00 10.66
N ALA A 174 -9.43 -29.35 11.00
CA ALA A 174 -10.58 -29.28 10.09
C ALA A 174 -10.81 -27.93 9.38
N PRO A 175 -10.77 -26.76 10.05
CA PRO A 175 -10.99 -25.45 9.39
C PRO A 175 -9.83 -25.08 8.46
N ILE A 176 -8.60 -25.29 8.93
CA ILE A 176 -7.38 -24.92 8.18
C ILE A 176 -7.26 -25.82 6.95
N ALA A 177 -7.52 -27.12 7.08
CA ALA A 177 -7.53 -28.05 5.97
C ALA A 177 -8.63 -27.72 4.93
N ALA A 178 -9.76 -27.15 5.37
CA ALA A 178 -10.81 -26.61 4.51
C ALA A 178 -10.40 -25.30 3.80
N ALA A 179 -9.71 -24.39 4.49
CA ALA A 179 -9.20 -23.13 3.92
C ALA A 179 -8.06 -23.36 2.92
N GLU A 180 -7.06 -24.15 3.32
CA GLU A 180 -5.95 -24.56 2.45
C GLU A 180 -6.45 -25.36 1.24
N GLY A 181 -7.49 -26.19 1.41
CA GLY A 181 -7.86 -27.20 0.42
C GLY A 181 -6.86 -28.38 0.42
N MET A 182 -6.29 -28.69 1.58
CA MET A 182 -5.42 -29.84 1.84
C MET A 182 -6.24 -30.93 2.53
N PRO A 183 -6.32 -32.17 2.03
CA PRO A 183 -7.12 -33.20 2.67
C PRO A 183 -6.47 -33.76 3.94
N ILE A 184 -7.32 -34.26 4.83
CA ILE A 184 -6.96 -34.86 6.11
C ILE A 184 -6.82 -36.38 5.92
N ILE A 185 -5.66 -36.90 6.29
CA ILE A 185 -5.32 -38.32 6.23
C ILE A 185 -5.15 -38.84 7.66
N PRO A 186 -6.18 -39.47 8.25
CA PRO A 186 -6.02 -40.23 9.48
C PRO A 186 -5.10 -41.42 9.23
N VAL A 187 -4.23 -41.75 10.19
CA VAL A 187 -3.35 -42.93 10.12
C VAL A 187 -3.48 -43.83 11.36
N PRO A 188 -3.22 -45.15 11.24
CA PRO A 188 -3.05 -46.01 12.41
C PRO A 188 -1.89 -45.55 13.32
N SER A 189 -1.87 -46.03 14.55
CA SER A 189 -0.87 -45.63 15.57
C SER A 189 0.47 -46.39 15.48
N ASP A 190 0.63 -47.28 14.52
CA ASP A 190 1.77 -48.19 14.35
C ASP A 190 2.47 -48.03 12.98
N ASP A 191 1.72 -48.16 11.88
CA ASP A 191 2.22 -47.96 10.51
C ASP A 191 1.07 -47.52 9.56
N LEU A 192 1.40 -47.00 8.38
CA LEU A 192 0.41 -46.70 7.35
C LEU A 192 -0.31 -47.97 6.88
N THR A 193 -1.61 -47.88 6.57
CA THR A 193 -2.32 -49.01 5.96
C THR A 193 -1.68 -49.39 4.62
N LYS A 194 -1.81 -50.65 4.19
CA LYS A 194 -1.25 -51.14 2.90
C LYS A 194 -1.65 -50.24 1.72
N SER A 195 -2.87 -49.71 1.73
CA SER A 195 -3.40 -48.78 0.74
C SER A 195 -2.68 -47.42 0.77
N GLN A 196 -2.57 -46.81 1.96
CA GLN A 196 -1.86 -45.55 2.19
C GLN A 196 -0.36 -45.67 1.81
N LYS A 197 0.32 -46.72 2.30
CA LYS A 197 1.74 -46.97 2.08
C LYS A 197 2.07 -47.13 0.58
N THR A 198 1.26 -47.89 -0.15
CA THR A 198 1.39 -48.08 -1.62
C THR A 198 1.23 -46.77 -2.39
N TYR A 199 0.40 -45.84 -1.89
CA TYR A 199 0.17 -44.54 -2.49
C TYR A 199 1.29 -43.54 -2.17
N PHE A 200 1.60 -43.32 -0.88
CA PHE A 200 2.56 -42.30 -0.45
C PHE A 200 4.02 -42.62 -0.82
N GLN A 201 4.38 -43.90 -1.01
CA GLN A 201 5.68 -44.27 -1.61
C GLN A 201 5.86 -43.81 -3.06
N LYS A 202 4.78 -43.41 -3.76
CA LYS A 202 4.80 -42.96 -5.16
C LYS A 202 4.35 -41.51 -5.35
N ALA A 203 3.60 -40.96 -4.39
CA ALA A 203 3.06 -39.61 -4.45
C ALA A 203 4.15 -38.57 -4.21
N LYS A 204 4.37 -37.68 -5.18
CA LYS A 204 5.15 -36.44 -4.97
C LYS A 204 4.22 -35.39 -4.36
N LEU A 205 4.29 -35.24 -3.05
CA LEU A 205 3.55 -34.24 -2.29
C LEU A 205 4.36 -32.94 -2.19
N SER A 206 3.69 -31.80 -2.33
CA SER A 206 4.28 -30.47 -2.24
C SER A 206 4.48 -29.98 -0.80
N ARG A 207 3.61 -30.45 0.12
CA ARG A 207 3.63 -30.10 1.55
C ARG A 207 3.04 -31.25 2.37
N VAL A 208 3.58 -31.51 3.56
CA VAL A 208 3.04 -32.51 4.50
C VAL A 208 3.12 -31.96 5.92
N ILE A 209 1.96 -31.77 6.56
CA ILE A 209 1.86 -31.31 7.94
C ILE A 209 1.37 -32.46 8.81
N ILE A 210 2.10 -32.79 9.87
CA ILE A 210 1.80 -33.90 10.79
C ILE A 210 1.41 -33.31 12.13
N VAL A 211 0.14 -33.49 12.53
CA VAL A 211 -0.41 -32.97 13.80
C VAL A 211 -0.73 -34.14 14.72
N GLY A 212 -0.03 -34.23 15.85
CA GLY A 212 -0.14 -35.34 16.81
C GLY A 212 1.21 -35.70 17.42
N SER A 213 1.23 -36.39 18.57
CA SER A 213 2.49 -36.76 19.25
C SER A 213 3.24 -37.89 18.54
N GLN A 214 4.52 -38.08 18.89
CA GLN A 214 5.35 -39.19 18.39
C GLN A 214 4.82 -40.58 18.82
N LYS A 215 4.04 -40.65 19.92
CA LYS A 215 3.37 -41.88 20.37
C LYS A 215 2.16 -42.23 19.49
N GLU A 216 1.47 -41.21 18.98
CA GLU A 216 0.26 -41.35 18.18
C GLU A 216 0.56 -41.51 16.68
N ILE A 217 1.67 -40.90 16.22
CA ILE A 217 2.19 -41.00 14.85
C ILE A 217 3.70 -41.29 14.96
N PRO A 218 4.12 -42.57 14.96
CA PRO A 218 5.52 -42.96 15.15
C PRO A 218 6.44 -42.62 13.96
N ASN A 219 7.75 -42.69 14.19
CA ASN A 219 8.78 -42.40 13.17
C ASN A 219 8.69 -43.35 11.95
N THR A 220 8.14 -44.55 12.11
CA THR A 220 7.79 -45.48 11.01
C THR A 220 6.89 -44.83 9.96
N ILE A 221 5.99 -43.93 10.39
CA ILE A 221 5.12 -43.14 9.52
C ILE A 221 5.79 -41.83 9.12
N ARG A 222 6.35 -41.06 10.08
CA ARG A 222 6.91 -39.72 9.79
C ARG A 222 8.03 -39.76 8.75
N ASN A 223 8.91 -40.76 8.82
CA ASN A 223 10.07 -40.90 7.93
C ASN A 223 9.71 -41.33 6.49
N ILE A 224 8.44 -41.61 6.19
CA ILE A 224 7.97 -41.88 4.82
C ILE A 224 7.87 -40.58 4.00
N PHE A 225 7.68 -39.44 4.68
CA PHE A 225 7.54 -38.14 4.05
C PHE A 225 8.86 -37.37 4.09
N SER A 226 9.19 -36.67 3.01
CA SER A 226 10.39 -35.81 2.96
C SER A 226 10.12 -34.50 3.70
N SER A 227 10.89 -34.23 4.76
CA SER A 227 10.85 -32.99 5.55
C SER A 227 9.44 -32.51 5.98
N PRO A 228 8.62 -33.35 6.65
CA PRO A 228 7.30 -32.94 7.11
C PRO A 228 7.36 -31.84 8.18
N GLU A 229 6.37 -30.95 8.17
CA GLU A 229 6.14 -29.96 9.22
C GLU A 229 5.44 -30.65 10.40
N ASN A 230 6.07 -30.67 11.58
CA ASN A 230 5.58 -31.45 12.72
C ASN A 230 5.00 -30.55 13.80
N ILE A 231 3.66 -30.52 13.93
CA ILE A 231 2.95 -29.80 14.99
C ILE A 231 2.86 -30.70 16.23
N ASN A 232 3.64 -30.33 17.24
CA ASN A 232 3.82 -31.08 18.47
C ASN A 232 3.23 -30.33 19.68
N GLY A 233 2.89 -31.09 20.72
CA GLY A 233 2.31 -30.57 21.96
C GLY A 233 1.92 -31.73 22.87
N ALA A 234 1.98 -31.51 24.19
CA ALA A 234 1.79 -32.57 25.18
C ALA A 234 0.37 -33.17 25.17
N ASP A 235 -0.62 -32.36 24.79
CA ASP A 235 -2.03 -32.73 24.62
C ASP A 235 -2.62 -32.08 23.34
N PRO A 236 -3.83 -32.48 22.90
CA PRO A 236 -4.46 -31.93 21.70
C PRO A 236 -4.82 -30.43 21.77
N TYR A 237 -4.96 -29.84 22.97
CA TYR A 237 -5.29 -28.43 23.14
C TYR A 237 -4.06 -27.54 22.95
N ILE A 238 -2.90 -27.99 23.42
CA ILE A 238 -1.61 -27.37 23.08
C ILE A 238 -1.35 -27.51 21.56
N ARG A 239 -1.69 -28.66 20.96
CA ARG A 239 -1.55 -28.87 19.50
C ARG A 239 -2.53 -28.04 18.66
N ASN A 240 -3.74 -27.76 19.18
CA ASN A 240 -4.67 -26.79 18.59
C ASN A 240 -3.99 -25.42 18.47
N ILE A 241 -3.51 -24.85 19.57
CA ILE A 241 -2.86 -23.53 19.57
C ILE A 241 -1.56 -23.51 18.76
N ALA A 242 -0.71 -24.53 18.87
CA ALA A 242 0.51 -24.62 18.07
C ALA A 242 0.25 -24.73 16.56
N LEU A 243 -0.90 -25.31 16.16
CA LEU A 243 -1.34 -25.31 14.76
C LEU A 243 -1.82 -23.92 14.32
N LEU A 244 -2.50 -23.16 15.18
CA LEU A 244 -2.88 -21.77 14.88
C LEU A 244 -1.64 -20.88 14.74
N GLU A 245 -0.73 -20.92 15.71
CA GLU A 245 0.54 -20.16 15.71
C GLU A 245 1.42 -20.50 14.48
N HIS A 246 1.40 -21.76 13.99
CA HIS A 246 2.13 -22.18 12.77
C HIS A 246 1.58 -21.58 11.47
N PHE A 247 0.30 -21.23 11.42
CA PHE A 247 -0.32 -20.59 10.24
C PHE A 247 -0.33 -19.06 10.34
N GLY A 248 -0.25 -18.48 11.54
CA GLY A 248 -0.02 -17.05 11.77
C GLY A 248 -1.03 -16.16 11.06
N GLU A 249 -0.53 -15.14 10.34
CA GLU A 249 -1.32 -14.15 9.58
C GLU A 249 -2.27 -14.74 8.52
N ARG A 250 -2.15 -16.04 8.22
CA ARG A 250 -3.05 -16.77 7.30
C ARG A 250 -4.35 -17.20 7.97
N ILE A 251 -4.46 -17.02 9.29
CA ILE A 251 -5.65 -17.23 10.11
C ILE A 251 -6.15 -15.87 10.58
N ASP A 252 -7.44 -15.64 10.39
CA ASP A 252 -8.07 -14.38 10.79
C ASP A 252 -8.72 -14.49 12.17
N THR A 253 -8.07 -13.95 13.20
CA THR A 253 -8.55 -14.03 14.59
C THR A 253 -9.67 -13.04 14.92
N ASP A 254 -9.99 -12.09 14.04
CA ASP A 254 -11.02 -11.06 14.26
C ASP A 254 -12.37 -11.66 14.64
N MET A 255 -12.66 -12.85 14.10
CA MET A 255 -13.68 -13.73 14.63
C MET A 255 -13.08 -15.11 14.92
N MET A 256 -13.34 -15.66 16.11
CA MET A 256 -12.96 -17.03 16.45
C MET A 256 -14.18 -17.90 16.76
N PHE A 257 -14.07 -19.19 16.47
CA PHE A 257 -15.06 -20.19 16.84
C PHE A 257 -14.62 -20.96 18.10
N LEU A 258 -15.48 -21.04 19.11
CA LEU A 258 -15.19 -21.68 20.38
C LEU A 258 -16.00 -22.98 20.51
N ALA A 259 -15.31 -24.13 20.50
CA ALA A 259 -15.94 -25.44 20.64
C ALA A 259 -15.32 -26.27 21.78
N THR A 260 -15.94 -27.39 22.12
CA THR A 260 -15.34 -28.38 23.03
C THR A 260 -14.48 -29.39 22.25
N GLY A 261 -13.33 -29.77 22.79
CA GLY A 261 -12.49 -30.84 22.27
C GLY A 261 -12.96 -32.25 22.65
N ASP A 262 -13.96 -32.36 23.53
CA ASP A 262 -14.52 -33.62 24.03
C ASP A 262 -15.54 -34.25 23.07
N LYS A 263 -16.11 -33.46 22.14
CA LYS A 263 -17.17 -33.89 21.21
C LYS A 263 -16.98 -33.26 19.83
N TYR A 264 -16.97 -34.10 18.79
CA TYR A 264 -16.70 -33.66 17.41
C TYR A 264 -17.84 -33.01 16.60
N PRO A 265 -19.15 -33.31 16.79
CA PRO A 265 -20.16 -32.91 15.81
C PRO A 265 -20.31 -31.38 15.64
N ASP A 266 -20.38 -30.66 16.76
CA ASP A 266 -20.65 -29.22 16.79
C ASP A 266 -19.48 -28.42 16.15
N ALA A 267 -18.24 -28.84 16.41
CA ALA A 267 -17.03 -28.26 15.81
C ALA A 267 -16.89 -28.61 14.32
N LEU A 268 -17.21 -29.85 13.93
CA LEU A 268 -17.08 -30.32 12.54
C LEU A 268 -18.01 -29.55 11.59
N ALA A 269 -19.26 -29.30 11.98
CA ALA A 269 -20.19 -28.54 11.16
C ALA A 269 -19.65 -27.13 10.84
N ALA A 270 -19.02 -26.49 11.83
CA ALA A 270 -18.47 -25.15 11.70
C ALA A 270 -17.15 -25.06 10.92
N ALA A 271 -16.41 -26.15 10.73
CA ALA A 271 -15.15 -26.13 9.99
C ALA A 271 -15.31 -25.60 8.55
N ALA A 272 -16.48 -25.86 7.92
CA ALA A 272 -16.82 -25.34 6.60
C ALA A 272 -17.24 -23.86 6.61
N TYR A 273 -17.82 -23.37 7.71
CA TYR A 273 -18.23 -21.98 7.87
C TYR A 273 -17.03 -21.08 8.25
N ALA A 274 -16.20 -21.53 9.19
CA ALA A 274 -14.95 -20.89 9.58
C ALA A 274 -14.01 -20.65 8.39
N LYS A 275 -13.98 -21.60 7.45
CA LYS A 275 -13.28 -21.49 6.16
C LYS A 275 -13.70 -20.30 5.29
N LEU A 276 -14.93 -19.77 5.40
CA LEU A 276 -15.40 -18.71 4.49
C LEU A 276 -14.54 -17.43 4.58
N ASN A 277 -13.99 -17.15 5.77
CA ASN A 277 -13.15 -15.99 6.08
C ASN A 277 -11.79 -16.38 6.73
N ASN A 278 -11.39 -17.65 6.70
CA ASN A 278 -10.18 -18.19 7.36
C ASN A 278 -10.13 -18.04 8.90
N HIS A 279 -11.28 -18.01 9.58
CA HIS A 279 -11.37 -17.93 11.03
C HIS A 279 -10.94 -19.24 11.73
N PRO A 280 -10.31 -19.20 12.93
CA PRO A 280 -9.90 -20.39 13.67
C PRO A 280 -11.05 -21.06 14.44
N ILE A 281 -10.96 -22.38 14.65
CA ILE A 281 -11.64 -23.07 15.76
C ILE A 281 -10.63 -23.28 16.90
N VAL A 282 -10.96 -22.72 18.06
CA VAL A 282 -10.27 -22.92 19.34
C VAL A 282 -11.05 -23.89 20.24
N LEU A 283 -10.33 -24.74 20.97
CA LEU A 283 -10.91 -25.87 21.71
C LEU A 283 -10.81 -25.75 23.24
N LEU A 284 -11.93 -25.90 23.93
CA LEU A 284 -12.04 -26.08 25.39
C LEU A 284 -11.96 -27.56 25.78
N SER A 285 -11.39 -27.86 26.95
CA SER A 285 -11.39 -29.21 27.52
C SER A 285 -12.67 -29.41 28.33
N GLY A 286 -13.68 -30.05 27.73
CA GLY A 286 -15.07 -29.95 28.20
C GLY A 286 -15.53 -28.49 28.29
N ASN A 287 -15.77 -28.02 29.52
CA ASN A 287 -16.07 -26.63 29.88
C ASN A 287 -14.91 -25.90 30.60
N GLN A 288 -13.68 -26.46 30.53
CA GLN A 288 -12.47 -25.87 31.13
C GLN A 288 -11.62 -25.19 30.05
N ILE A 289 -11.00 -24.07 30.43
CA ILE A 289 -10.08 -23.30 29.57
C ILE A 289 -8.67 -23.91 29.69
N PRO A 290 -8.07 -24.44 28.61
CA PRO A 290 -6.67 -24.85 28.61
C PRO A 290 -5.74 -23.64 28.79
N SER A 291 -4.61 -23.80 29.48
CA SER A 291 -3.62 -22.72 29.69
C SER A 291 -3.03 -22.17 28.39
N ALA A 292 -2.89 -23.01 27.36
CA ALA A 292 -2.50 -22.58 26.02
C ALA A 292 -3.57 -21.67 25.37
N LEU A 293 -4.86 -21.97 25.55
CA LEU A 293 -5.96 -21.16 25.01
C LEU A 293 -6.06 -19.80 25.73
N GLN A 294 -5.92 -19.79 27.05
CA GLN A 294 -5.80 -18.56 27.85
C GLN A 294 -4.60 -17.71 27.37
N SER A 295 -3.44 -18.33 27.15
CA SER A 295 -2.26 -17.65 26.58
C SER A 295 -2.47 -17.15 25.15
N PHE A 296 -3.33 -17.81 24.36
CA PHE A 296 -3.66 -17.38 23.01
C PHE A 296 -4.60 -16.17 23.02
N PHE A 297 -5.63 -16.17 23.88
CA PHE A 297 -6.57 -15.05 24.02
C PHE A 297 -5.91 -13.80 24.61
N ALA A 298 -4.96 -13.95 25.54
CA ALA A 298 -4.19 -12.83 26.07
C ALA A 298 -3.28 -12.12 25.04
N LYS A 299 -2.91 -12.81 23.95
CA LYS A 299 -2.05 -12.28 22.87
C LYS A 299 -2.82 -11.74 21.67
N ASN A 300 -3.97 -12.32 21.34
CA ASN A 300 -4.67 -12.10 20.06
C ASN A 300 -5.97 -11.31 20.26
N TYR A 301 -6.25 -10.41 19.33
CA TYR A 301 -7.50 -9.63 19.30
C TYR A 301 -8.63 -10.40 18.60
N ALA A 302 -9.88 -10.16 19.02
CA ALA A 302 -11.09 -10.62 18.36
C ALA A 302 -12.31 -9.71 18.64
N ASP A 303 -13.04 -9.36 17.58
CA ASP A 303 -14.32 -8.66 17.59
C ASP A 303 -15.50 -9.59 17.92
N LYS A 304 -15.49 -10.83 17.40
CA LYS A 304 -16.60 -11.80 17.57
C LYS A 304 -16.14 -13.19 18.02
N ILE A 305 -16.74 -13.74 19.07
CA ILE A 305 -16.60 -15.16 19.44
C ILE A 305 -17.90 -15.90 19.15
N THR A 306 -17.81 -16.90 18.27
CA THR A 306 -18.94 -17.76 17.90
C THR A 306 -18.84 -19.11 18.63
N ILE A 307 -19.67 -19.29 19.64
CA ILE A 307 -19.71 -20.48 20.49
C ILE A 307 -20.49 -21.59 19.79
N LEU A 308 -19.92 -22.79 19.76
CA LEU A 308 -20.46 -23.96 19.09
C LEU A 308 -20.95 -24.97 20.12
N GLY A 309 -22.26 -25.25 20.12
CA GLY A 309 -22.92 -26.15 21.06
C GLY A 309 -23.50 -25.45 22.30
N GLY A 310 -24.28 -26.21 23.07
CA GLY A 310 -25.18 -25.70 24.11
C GLY A 310 -24.49 -25.19 25.40
N GLU A 311 -25.25 -24.41 26.18
CA GLU A 311 -24.86 -23.85 27.49
C GLU A 311 -24.41 -24.93 28.50
N THR A 312 -24.93 -26.15 28.39
CA THR A 312 -24.56 -27.31 29.23
C THR A 312 -23.20 -27.92 28.88
N ILE A 313 -22.60 -27.57 27.73
CA ILE A 313 -21.29 -28.03 27.27
C ILE A 313 -20.24 -26.93 27.41
N ILE A 314 -20.58 -25.71 26.98
CA ILE A 314 -19.75 -24.51 27.12
C ILE A 314 -20.63 -23.46 27.79
N SER A 315 -20.43 -23.20 29.08
CA SER A 315 -21.28 -22.25 29.80
C SER A 315 -20.86 -20.81 29.53
N SER A 316 -21.83 -19.88 29.53
CA SER A 316 -21.60 -18.45 29.32
C SER A 316 -20.65 -17.87 30.36
N ALA A 317 -20.61 -18.42 31.58
CA ALA A 317 -19.61 -18.06 32.60
C ALA A 317 -18.17 -18.45 32.20
N THR A 318 -17.97 -19.56 31.49
CA THR A 318 -16.66 -19.92 30.91
C THR A 318 -16.33 -19.01 29.72
N VAL A 319 -17.30 -18.68 28.88
CA VAL A 319 -17.10 -17.74 27.76
C VAL A 319 -16.67 -16.36 28.28
N SER A 320 -17.39 -15.76 29.22
CA SER A 320 -17.04 -14.44 29.78
C SER A 320 -15.69 -14.44 30.49
N ARG A 321 -15.29 -15.55 31.13
CA ARG A 321 -13.94 -15.73 31.70
C ARG A 321 -12.84 -15.82 30.65
N LEU A 322 -13.15 -16.16 29.40
CA LEU A 322 -12.20 -16.26 28.29
C LEU A 322 -12.18 -14.97 27.45
N THR A 323 -13.35 -14.39 27.12
CA THR A 323 -13.40 -13.10 26.41
C THR A 323 -12.86 -11.95 27.25
N GLY A 324 -13.02 -11.99 28.58
CA GLY A 324 -12.38 -11.05 29.50
C GLY A 324 -10.85 -11.18 29.60
N GLN A 325 -10.20 -11.99 28.75
CA GLN A 325 -8.74 -12.07 28.60
C GLN A 325 -8.27 -11.47 27.26
N ILE A 326 -9.19 -11.14 26.34
CA ILE A 326 -8.86 -10.50 25.07
C ILE A 326 -8.34 -9.08 25.39
N PRO A 327 -7.16 -8.70 24.86
CA PRO A 327 -6.58 -7.39 25.11
C PRO A 327 -7.49 -6.25 24.62
N THR A 328 -7.70 -5.23 25.47
CA THR A 328 -8.26 -3.95 25.05
C THR A 328 -7.25 -3.15 24.26
N ILE A 329 -7.69 -2.50 23.18
CA ILE A 329 -6.88 -1.56 22.40
C ILE A 329 -6.71 -0.26 23.20
N GLU A 330 -5.47 0.14 23.47
CA GLU A 330 -5.16 1.40 24.16
C GLU A 330 -4.78 2.51 23.18
N LYS A 331 -4.00 2.18 22.14
CA LYS A 331 -3.50 3.14 21.16
C LYS A 331 -3.41 2.49 19.78
N ILE A 332 -3.75 3.28 18.76
CA ILE A 332 -3.37 3.03 17.38
C ILE A 332 -2.50 4.21 16.95
N GLU A 333 -1.46 3.98 16.16
CA GLU A 333 -0.59 5.04 15.66
C GLU A 333 -1.09 5.52 14.30
N ASP A 334 -1.06 6.84 14.07
CA ASP A 334 -1.39 7.43 12.77
C ASP A 334 -0.35 7.01 11.71
N ILE A 335 -0.79 6.98 10.44
CA ILE A 335 -0.07 6.32 9.35
C ILE A 335 0.32 7.36 8.29
N ASP A 336 1.60 7.65 8.15
CA ASP A 336 2.11 8.50 7.06
C ASP A 336 2.62 7.65 5.88
N VAL A 337 2.18 7.99 4.66
CA VAL A 337 2.52 7.27 3.41
C VAL A 337 2.87 8.28 2.33
N ASN A 338 4.01 8.08 1.67
CA ASN A 338 4.41 8.85 0.48
C ASN A 338 4.33 7.98 -0.78
N VAL A 339 3.75 8.51 -1.84
CA VAL A 339 3.65 7.90 -3.18
C VAL A 339 3.92 8.96 -4.25
N VAL A 340 4.27 8.55 -5.47
CA VAL A 340 4.38 9.48 -6.61
C VAL A 340 3.03 9.59 -7.34
N GLU A 341 2.76 10.73 -7.96
CA GLU A 341 1.57 10.96 -8.78
C GLU A 341 1.34 9.83 -9.81
N ASN A 342 0.10 9.31 -9.88
CA ASN A 342 -0.35 8.14 -10.65
C ASN A 342 0.15 6.76 -10.13
N GLN A 343 0.84 6.67 -8.99
CA GLN A 343 1.17 5.40 -8.35
C GLN A 343 -0.08 4.80 -7.67
N ASN A 344 -0.42 3.54 -7.98
CA ASN A 344 -1.55 2.87 -7.31
C ASN A 344 -1.29 2.70 -5.81
N TYR A 345 -2.28 3.01 -4.98
CA TYR A 345 -2.24 2.82 -3.53
C TYR A 345 -3.60 2.35 -3.00
N GLU A 346 -3.59 1.33 -2.16
CA GLU A 346 -4.78 0.77 -1.51
C GLU A 346 -4.65 0.97 0.01
N LEU A 347 -5.74 1.41 0.66
CA LEU A 347 -5.77 1.60 2.10
C LEU A 347 -5.65 0.25 2.83
N PRO A 348 -4.88 0.15 3.92
CA PRO A 348 -4.65 -1.12 4.60
C PRO A 348 -5.93 -1.60 5.30
N GLY A 349 -6.29 -2.87 5.15
CA GLY A 349 -7.48 -3.46 5.78
C GLY A 349 -7.34 -3.73 7.29
N LYS A 350 -6.10 -3.78 7.80
CA LYS A 350 -5.78 -3.86 9.23
C LYS A 350 -4.69 -2.85 9.59
N VAL A 351 -4.66 -2.42 10.84
CA VAL A 351 -3.66 -1.50 11.42
C VAL A 351 -3.04 -2.12 12.66
N SER A 352 -1.82 -1.70 13.00
CA SER A 352 -1.15 -2.17 14.23
C SER A 352 -1.62 -1.36 15.43
N ALA A 353 -2.02 -2.06 16.50
CA ALA A 353 -2.52 -1.48 17.73
C ALA A 353 -1.71 -1.93 18.94
N ASP A 354 -1.39 -0.99 19.83
CA ASP A 354 -0.86 -1.26 21.17
C ASP A 354 -2.02 -1.58 22.13
N THR A 355 -1.80 -2.57 23.01
CA THR A 355 -2.83 -3.10 23.90
C THR A 355 -2.46 -2.97 25.38
N GLY A 356 -3.46 -2.98 26.26
CA GLY A 356 -3.27 -2.95 27.72
C GLY A 356 -2.57 -4.17 28.33
N ASN A 357 -2.31 -5.21 27.53
CA ASN A 357 -1.44 -6.33 27.92
C ASN A 357 0.06 -6.06 27.59
N GLY A 358 0.38 -4.91 26.97
CA GLY A 358 1.74 -4.50 26.63
C GLY A 358 2.28 -5.11 25.32
N ASN A 359 1.43 -5.76 24.52
CA ASN A 359 1.79 -6.32 23.21
C ASN A 359 1.09 -5.60 22.05
N ARG A 360 1.71 -5.63 20.86
CA ARG A 360 1.06 -5.21 19.61
C ARG A 360 0.24 -6.34 19.00
N VAL A 361 -0.82 -5.95 18.30
CA VAL A 361 -1.71 -6.81 17.49
C VAL A 361 -2.00 -6.12 16.15
N GLN A 362 -2.60 -6.86 15.21
CA GLN A 362 -3.21 -6.31 13.99
C GLN A 362 -4.73 -6.33 14.15
N VAL A 363 -5.41 -5.23 13.84
CA VAL A 363 -6.86 -5.07 14.04
C VAL A 363 -7.55 -4.46 12.81
N PRO A 364 -8.79 -4.84 12.48
CA PRO A 364 -9.55 -4.27 11.36
C PRO A 364 -9.73 -2.76 11.45
N VAL A 365 -9.62 -2.10 10.31
CA VAL A 365 -9.95 -0.68 10.17
C VAL A 365 -11.04 -0.47 9.12
N ASN A 366 -12.06 0.30 9.50
CA ASN A 366 -13.13 0.73 8.61
C ASN A 366 -12.86 2.20 8.24
N TRP A 367 -12.33 2.42 7.04
CA TRP A 367 -12.02 3.77 6.53
C TRP A 367 -13.29 4.52 6.12
N ASN A 368 -13.35 5.82 6.45
CA ASN A 368 -14.45 6.72 6.09
C ASN A 368 -14.59 6.92 4.56
N LEU A 369 -13.49 6.76 3.82
CA LEU A 369 -13.39 6.83 2.37
C LEU A 369 -12.59 5.62 1.90
N THR A 370 -13.06 4.93 0.85
CA THR A 370 -12.39 3.74 0.29
C THR A 370 -11.79 3.96 -1.09
N ASN A 371 -12.12 5.07 -1.76
CA ASN A 371 -11.57 5.43 -3.05
C ASN A 371 -10.36 6.37 -2.88
N VAL A 372 -9.18 5.88 -3.28
CA VAL A 372 -7.96 6.68 -3.34
C VAL A 372 -7.72 7.10 -4.80
N SER A 373 -7.41 8.37 -5.03
CA SER A 373 -6.85 8.87 -6.28
C SER A 373 -5.48 9.46 -5.98
N THR A 374 -4.49 9.10 -6.79
CA THR A 374 -3.14 9.67 -6.76
C THR A 374 -2.85 10.49 -8.03
N ASP A 375 -3.88 10.84 -8.79
CA ASP A 375 -3.80 11.49 -10.11
C ASP A 375 -3.34 12.96 -10.02
N LYS A 376 -3.16 13.48 -8.80
CA LYS A 376 -2.68 14.83 -8.50
C LYS A 376 -1.80 14.87 -7.25
N ALA A 377 -0.67 15.55 -7.36
CA ALA A 377 0.18 15.92 -6.23
C ALA A 377 -0.59 16.67 -5.12
N GLY A 378 -0.24 16.40 -3.86
CA GLY A 378 -0.89 16.98 -2.68
C GLY A 378 -0.98 16.02 -1.51
N THR A 379 -1.55 16.48 -0.38
CA THR A 379 -1.74 15.67 0.83
C THR A 379 -3.23 15.37 1.05
N TYR A 380 -3.55 14.11 1.26
CA TYR A 380 -4.89 13.56 1.43
C TYR A 380 -5.00 12.90 2.81
N TYR A 381 -6.18 13.00 3.44
CA TYR A 381 -6.42 12.50 4.80
C TYR A 381 -7.57 11.50 4.81
N PHE A 382 -7.33 10.35 5.42
CA PHE A 382 -8.31 9.28 5.61
C PHE A 382 -8.47 9.01 7.10
N THR A 383 -9.70 8.78 7.56
CA THR A 383 -10.00 8.54 8.98
C THR A 383 -10.62 7.16 9.13
N GLY A 384 -9.95 6.30 9.88
CA GLY A 384 -10.35 4.93 10.17
C GLY A 384 -10.98 4.78 11.54
N THR A 385 -12.05 3.99 11.62
CA THR A 385 -12.62 3.51 12.89
C THR A 385 -12.26 2.05 13.12
N VAL A 386 -12.01 1.68 14.37
CA VAL A 386 -11.61 0.33 14.78
C VAL A 386 -12.53 -0.11 15.91
N ASN A 387 -13.04 -1.34 15.83
CA ASN A 387 -13.91 -1.90 16.86
C ASN A 387 -13.18 -1.99 18.20
N GLY A 388 -13.91 -1.81 19.31
CA GLY A 388 -13.33 -1.80 20.66
C GLY A 388 -12.46 -0.57 21.00
N TYR A 389 -12.02 0.22 20.01
CA TYR A 389 -11.25 1.45 20.20
C TYR A 389 -12.16 2.68 20.19
N ALA A 390 -11.98 3.58 21.16
CA ALA A 390 -12.78 4.80 21.29
C ALA A 390 -12.26 5.98 20.44
N GLY A 391 -11.05 5.86 19.87
CA GLY A 391 -10.45 6.86 18.99
C GLY A 391 -10.62 6.54 17.51
N THR A 392 -9.98 7.35 16.67
CA THR A 392 -9.85 7.13 15.23
C THR A 392 -8.37 7.06 14.87
N VAL A 393 -8.00 6.22 13.91
CA VAL A 393 -6.68 6.29 13.26
C VAL A 393 -6.77 7.26 12.08
N GLN A 394 -5.78 8.14 11.91
CA GLN A 394 -5.61 8.95 10.71
C GLN A 394 -4.57 8.31 9.79
N LEU A 395 -4.76 8.47 8.48
CA LEU A 395 -3.76 8.16 7.47
C LEU A 395 -3.53 9.39 6.59
N THR A 396 -2.28 9.85 6.58
CA THR A 396 -1.78 10.94 5.73
C THR A 396 -1.17 10.33 4.48
N LEU A 397 -1.80 10.53 3.32
CA LEU A 397 -1.23 10.14 2.03
C LEU A 397 -0.67 11.38 1.33
N THR A 398 0.65 11.46 1.21
CA THR A 398 1.32 12.50 0.42
C THR A 398 1.63 11.97 -0.98
N VAL A 399 1.06 12.61 -1.99
CA VAL A 399 1.35 12.37 -3.40
C VAL A 399 2.41 13.38 -3.85
N GLU A 400 3.63 12.92 -4.11
CA GLU A 400 4.72 13.71 -4.66
C GLU A 400 4.50 13.99 -6.17
N ALA A 401 4.79 15.23 -6.59
CA ALA A 401 4.70 15.63 -8.00
C ALA A 401 5.67 14.83 -8.89
N ALA A 402 5.15 14.28 -9.99
CA ALA A 402 5.95 13.46 -10.90
C ALA A 402 6.89 14.31 -11.78
N PRO A 403 8.09 13.83 -12.15
CA PRO A 403 8.92 14.47 -13.17
C PRO A 403 8.24 14.43 -14.55
N VAL A 404 7.92 15.60 -15.11
CA VAL A 404 7.20 15.72 -16.40
C VAL A 404 8.03 16.32 -17.54
N LYS A 405 9.03 17.16 -17.23
CA LYS A 405 9.84 17.85 -18.25
C LYS A 405 11.29 17.93 -17.83
N ILE A 406 12.19 17.77 -18.80
CA ILE A 406 13.59 18.17 -18.69
C ILE A 406 13.97 19.00 -19.93
N ASP A 407 14.76 20.05 -19.73
CA ASP A 407 15.28 20.86 -20.82
C ASP A 407 16.56 20.25 -21.39
N SER A 408 16.80 20.48 -22.69
CA SER A 408 18.14 20.31 -23.27
C SER A 408 19.02 21.50 -22.90
N PHE A 409 20.34 21.33 -22.89
CA PHE A 409 21.26 22.40 -22.50
C PHE A 409 22.54 22.42 -23.33
N ASN A 410 23.17 23.58 -23.34
CA ASN A 410 24.32 23.89 -24.17
C ASN A 410 25.51 24.21 -23.26
N ALA A 411 26.71 23.83 -23.67
CA ALA A 411 27.96 24.21 -23.01
C ALA A 411 29.00 24.57 -24.07
N GLU A 412 29.90 25.49 -23.78
CA GLU A 412 30.96 25.85 -24.70
C GLU A 412 32.35 25.84 -24.05
N ILE A 413 33.32 25.32 -24.80
CA ILE A 413 34.72 25.26 -24.42
C ILE A 413 35.62 25.68 -25.58
N ILE A 414 36.86 26.06 -25.23
CA ILE A 414 37.95 26.18 -26.20
C ILE A 414 38.52 24.80 -26.55
N GLN A 415 38.88 24.61 -27.82
CA GLN A 415 39.60 23.44 -28.33
C GLN A 415 40.78 23.05 -27.43
N GLY A 416 40.84 21.79 -27.01
CA GLY A 416 41.88 21.24 -26.14
C GLY A 416 41.65 21.45 -24.63
N LYS A 417 40.58 22.14 -24.21
CA LYS A 417 40.16 22.14 -22.80
C LYS A 417 39.43 20.83 -22.46
N HIS A 418 39.45 20.45 -21.18
CA HIS A 418 38.65 19.33 -20.67
C HIS A 418 37.19 19.75 -20.43
N TYR A 419 36.27 18.80 -20.56
CA TYR A 419 34.86 18.95 -20.18
C TYR A 419 34.32 17.64 -19.60
N THR A 420 33.50 17.75 -18.56
CA THR A 420 32.86 16.62 -17.86
C THR A 420 31.36 16.81 -17.96
N LEU A 421 30.61 15.76 -18.32
CA LEU A 421 29.15 15.79 -18.31
C LEU A 421 28.65 15.83 -16.85
N PRO A 422 27.58 16.58 -16.54
CA PRO A 422 27.11 16.71 -15.16
C PRO A 422 26.47 15.40 -14.66
N GLU A 423 26.61 15.12 -13.36
CA GLU A 423 26.07 13.92 -12.71
C GLU A 423 24.56 14.04 -12.43
N THR A 424 24.06 15.26 -12.25
CA THR A 424 22.62 15.58 -12.06
C THR A 424 22.12 16.59 -13.08
N VAL A 425 20.80 16.69 -13.18
CA VAL A 425 20.08 17.64 -14.04
C VAL A 425 18.80 18.14 -13.38
N THR A 426 18.47 19.41 -13.61
CA THR A 426 17.26 20.08 -13.13
C THR A 426 16.02 19.64 -13.93
N VAL A 427 15.25 18.68 -13.41
CA VAL A 427 13.90 18.37 -13.96
C VAL A 427 12.86 19.38 -13.46
N THR A 428 11.77 19.52 -14.19
CA THR A 428 10.53 20.17 -13.76
C THR A 428 9.47 19.11 -13.47
N LEU A 429 8.82 19.23 -12.32
CA LEU A 429 7.76 18.34 -11.85
C LEU A 429 6.37 18.85 -12.30
N SER A 430 5.32 18.05 -12.09
CA SER A 430 3.94 18.36 -12.50
C SER A 430 3.32 19.57 -11.79
N ASP A 431 3.86 19.97 -10.65
CA ASP A 431 3.52 21.20 -9.91
C ASP A 431 4.37 22.42 -10.33
N PHE A 432 5.09 22.32 -11.44
CA PHE A 432 6.08 23.29 -11.98
C PHE A 432 7.34 23.50 -11.13
N SER A 433 7.45 22.88 -9.94
CA SER A 433 8.67 22.94 -9.14
C SER A 433 9.84 22.20 -9.81
N THR A 434 11.06 22.40 -9.30
CA THR A 434 12.28 21.81 -9.86
C THR A 434 13.02 20.93 -8.87
N LYS A 435 13.53 19.79 -9.34
CA LYS A 435 14.28 18.79 -8.56
C LYS A 435 15.56 18.44 -9.32
N GLU A 436 16.68 18.37 -8.61
CA GLU A 436 17.90 17.76 -9.18
C GLU A 436 17.75 16.24 -9.17
N MET A 437 18.00 15.60 -10.31
CA MET A 437 17.93 14.14 -10.44
C MET A 437 19.17 13.60 -11.16
N PRO A 438 19.69 12.40 -10.81
CA PRO A 438 20.84 11.81 -11.48
C PRO A 438 20.58 11.53 -12.96
N VAL A 439 21.59 11.66 -13.81
CA VAL A 439 21.52 11.38 -15.25
C VAL A 439 22.57 10.37 -15.70
N ARG A 440 22.16 9.40 -16.51
CA ARG A 440 23.07 8.46 -17.18
C ARG A 440 23.26 8.86 -18.63
N TRP A 441 24.48 9.28 -18.96
CA TRP A 441 24.88 9.64 -20.32
C TRP A 441 25.22 8.41 -21.16
N SER A 442 24.78 8.39 -22.42
CA SER A 442 25.04 7.30 -23.38
C SER A 442 26.51 7.15 -23.75
N THR A 443 27.27 8.24 -23.66
CA THR A 443 28.63 8.43 -24.15
C THR A 443 29.30 9.54 -23.34
N ALA A 444 30.63 9.55 -23.27
CA ALA A 444 31.42 10.61 -22.63
C ALA A 444 32.26 11.39 -23.66
N PRO A 445 32.64 12.66 -23.40
CA PRO A 445 33.51 13.43 -24.29
C PRO A 445 34.89 12.81 -24.38
N THR A 446 35.37 12.53 -25.60
CA THR A 446 36.71 11.99 -25.82
C THR A 446 37.72 13.11 -26.08
N VAL A 447 38.99 12.87 -25.77
CA VAL A 447 40.09 13.81 -26.11
C VAL A 447 40.15 14.12 -27.62
N SER A 448 39.71 13.20 -28.48
CA SER A 448 39.59 13.43 -29.93
C SER A 448 38.42 14.33 -30.34
N ILE A 449 37.34 14.38 -29.55
CA ILE A 449 36.23 15.33 -29.70
C ILE A 449 36.68 16.72 -29.24
N LEU A 450 37.23 16.81 -28.02
CA LEU A 450 37.64 18.07 -27.38
C LEU A 450 38.75 18.79 -28.16
N ASN A 451 39.55 18.07 -28.96
CA ASN A 451 40.60 18.63 -29.83
C ASN A 451 40.12 19.01 -31.24
N LYS A 452 38.82 19.02 -31.53
CA LYS A 452 38.30 19.44 -32.84
C LYS A 452 37.14 20.42 -32.70
N VAL A 453 37.21 21.50 -33.47
CA VAL A 453 36.16 22.53 -33.55
C VAL A 453 34.87 21.94 -34.15
N GLY A 454 33.74 22.20 -33.50
CA GLY A 454 32.42 21.68 -33.90
C GLY A 454 31.42 21.63 -32.74
N THR A 455 30.20 21.17 -33.02
CA THR A 455 29.17 20.91 -32.00
C THR A 455 28.98 19.40 -31.85
N TYR A 456 28.96 18.94 -30.61
CA TYR A 456 28.90 17.52 -30.24
C TYR A 456 27.73 17.28 -29.30
N THR A 457 26.95 16.24 -29.57
CA THR A 457 25.67 15.99 -28.88
C THR A 457 25.75 14.72 -28.05
N PHE A 458 25.45 14.84 -26.76
CA PHE A 458 25.39 13.73 -25.80
C PHE A 458 23.94 13.54 -25.35
N GLN A 459 23.50 12.29 -25.24
CA GLN A 459 22.14 11.94 -24.80
C GLN A 459 22.21 11.40 -23.37
N GLY A 460 21.31 11.86 -22.51
CA GLY A 460 21.21 11.43 -21.11
C GLY A 460 19.81 10.96 -20.76
N THR A 461 19.70 9.91 -19.96
CA THR A 461 18.42 9.44 -19.38
C THR A 461 18.39 9.74 -17.88
N VAL A 462 17.32 10.35 -17.38
CA VAL A 462 17.17 10.69 -15.96
C VAL A 462 16.78 9.45 -15.16
N GLU A 463 17.54 9.13 -14.11
CA GLU A 463 17.33 7.93 -13.31
C GLU A 463 15.92 7.87 -12.69
N GLY A 464 15.31 6.68 -12.69
CA GLY A 464 13.96 6.47 -12.17
C GLY A 464 12.82 6.98 -13.05
N THR A 465 13.10 7.51 -14.26
CA THR A 465 12.08 8.09 -15.16
C THR A 465 12.24 7.59 -16.60
N ALA A 466 11.28 7.95 -17.46
CA ALA A 466 11.38 7.83 -18.92
C ALA A 466 11.92 9.10 -19.60
N LEU A 467 12.33 10.13 -18.85
CA LEU A 467 12.78 11.41 -19.40
C LEU A 467 14.19 11.32 -19.96
N THR A 468 14.38 11.85 -21.16
CA THR A 468 15.68 12.01 -21.81
C THR A 468 16.02 13.49 -22.03
N THR A 469 17.30 13.82 -21.95
CA THR A 469 17.84 15.17 -22.19
C THR A 469 19.02 15.12 -23.13
N THR A 470 19.31 16.26 -23.76
CA THR A 470 20.41 16.44 -24.72
C THR A 470 21.36 17.53 -24.21
N LEU A 471 22.66 17.22 -24.19
CA LEU A 471 23.73 18.19 -23.96
C LEU A 471 24.46 18.46 -25.28
N ASN A 472 24.44 19.71 -25.75
CA ASN A 472 25.21 20.14 -26.92
C ASN A 472 26.49 20.87 -26.47
N LEU A 473 27.63 20.21 -26.61
CA LEU A 473 28.95 20.77 -26.33
C LEU A 473 29.50 21.41 -27.61
N LYS A 474 29.66 22.73 -27.61
CA LYS A 474 30.35 23.48 -28.65
C LYS A 474 31.85 23.57 -28.29
N VAL A 475 32.69 23.15 -29.22
CA VAL A 475 34.14 23.28 -29.15
C VAL A 475 34.55 24.35 -30.16
N SER A 476 35.15 25.43 -29.69
CA SER A 476 35.48 26.61 -30.50
C SER A 476 36.97 26.95 -30.50
N GLU A 477 37.39 27.66 -31.55
CA GLU A 477 38.71 28.30 -31.62
C GLU A 477 38.75 29.51 -30.68
N ASP A 478 39.87 29.72 -29.99
CA ASP A 478 40.00 30.89 -29.12
C ASP A 478 40.20 32.17 -29.96
N LYS A 479 39.28 33.13 -29.81
CA LYS A 479 39.17 34.28 -30.70
C LYS A 479 38.93 35.56 -29.91
N ALA A 480 39.54 36.64 -30.38
CA ALA A 480 39.34 37.97 -29.83
C ALA A 480 37.88 38.42 -29.99
N ILE A 481 37.29 38.93 -28.90
CA ILE A 481 35.90 39.36 -28.82
C ILE A 481 35.79 40.81 -29.29
N THR A 482 34.82 41.10 -30.15
CA THR A 482 34.56 42.46 -30.65
C THR A 482 33.46 43.13 -29.83
N PHE A 483 33.86 44.07 -28.97
CA PHE A 483 32.94 44.93 -28.24
C PHE A 483 32.64 46.20 -29.04
N LYS A 484 31.37 46.64 -29.06
CA LYS A 484 30.99 47.95 -29.62
C LYS A 484 30.84 49.05 -28.58
N ASN A 485 30.63 48.69 -27.32
CA ASN A 485 30.47 49.62 -26.22
C ASN A 485 31.75 49.59 -25.36
N PRO A 486 32.53 50.70 -25.31
CA PRO A 486 33.77 50.74 -24.52
C PRO A 486 33.57 50.54 -23.02
N SER A 487 32.43 50.95 -22.45
CA SER A 487 32.12 50.71 -21.03
C SER A 487 31.90 49.23 -20.75
N PHE A 488 31.28 48.49 -21.67
CA PHE A 488 31.10 47.04 -21.56
C PHE A 488 32.45 46.30 -21.64
N GLU A 489 33.31 46.64 -22.62
CA GLU A 489 34.67 46.08 -22.67
C GLU A 489 35.46 46.40 -21.39
N TRP A 490 35.39 47.65 -20.92
CA TRP A 490 36.06 48.07 -19.69
C TRP A 490 35.56 47.31 -18.47
N ALA A 491 34.25 47.11 -18.32
CA ALA A 491 33.66 46.39 -17.19
C ALA A 491 34.11 44.92 -17.14
N VAL A 492 34.07 44.20 -18.26
CA VAL A 492 34.57 42.81 -18.32
C VAL A 492 36.08 42.77 -18.05
N LYS A 493 36.87 43.68 -18.64
CA LYS A 493 38.30 43.79 -18.36
C LYS A 493 38.57 44.13 -16.89
N HIS A 494 37.75 44.95 -16.25
CA HIS A 494 37.89 45.30 -14.83
C HIS A 494 37.63 44.09 -13.91
N MET A 495 36.57 43.31 -14.18
CA MET A 495 36.29 42.08 -13.44
C MET A 495 37.42 41.04 -13.55
N LEU A 496 38.12 41.00 -14.70
CA LEU A 496 39.31 40.15 -14.91
C LEU A 496 40.62 40.74 -14.35
N GLY A 497 40.61 41.94 -13.76
CA GLY A 497 41.82 42.66 -13.32
C GLY A 497 42.72 43.16 -14.46
N LYS A 498 42.17 43.23 -15.68
CA LYS A 498 42.86 43.54 -16.95
C LYS A 498 42.46 44.92 -17.52
N GLN A 499 41.85 45.81 -16.74
CA GLN A 499 41.39 47.15 -17.18
C GLN A 499 42.48 48.02 -17.81
N SER A 500 43.76 47.80 -17.49
CA SER A 500 44.91 48.50 -18.07
C SER A 500 45.59 47.72 -19.22
N SER A 501 45.03 46.59 -19.65
CA SER A 501 45.63 45.73 -20.68
C SER A 501 45.30 46.22 -22.09
N PRO A 502 46.31 46.42 -22.97
CA PRO A 502 46.10 46.74 -24.39
C PRO A 502 45.70 45.52 -25.23
N GLN A 503 45.73 44.30 -24.65
CA GLN A 503 45.29 43.09 -25.36
C GLN A 503 43.75 43.09 -25.49
N PRO A 504 43.18 42.50 -26.56
CA PRO A 504 41.76 42.20 -26.61
C PRO A 504 41.41 41.11 -25.58
N LEU A 505 40.13 41.01 -25.23
CA LEU A 505 39.61 39.83 -24.52
C LEU A 505 39.38 38.69 -25.50
N TYR A 506 39.60 37.46 -25.04
CA TYR A 506 39.45 36.23 -25.81
C TYR A 506 38.26 35.40 -25.33
N LEU A 507 37.75 34.53 -26.21
CA LEU A 507 36.64 33.61 -25.93
C LEU A 507 36.92 32.73 -24.70
N SER A 508 38.17 32.28 -24.50
CA SER A 508 38.59 31.59 -23.28
C SER A 508 38.22 32.35 -22.00
N GLU A 509 38.44 33.66 -21.97
CA GLU A 509 38.18 34.52 -20.80
C GLU A 509 36.68 34.77 -20.59
N ALA A 510 35.89 34.84 -21.67
CA ALA A 510 34.43 34.97 -21.58
C ALA A 510 33.75 33.69 -21.08
N LEU A 511 34.28 32.53 -21.44
CA LEU A 511 33.75 31.22 -21.04
C LEU A 511 34.09 30.83 -19.58
N GLU A 512 34.97 31.59 -18.90
CA GLU A 512 35.25 31.47 -17.47
C GLU A 512 34.18 32.15 -16.58
N PHE A 513 33.30 33.00 -17.14
CA PHE A 513 32.20 33.63 -16.39
C PHE A 513 30.95 32.74 -16.32
N SER A 514 30.55 32.37 -15.10
CA SER A 514 29.18 31.91 -14.78
C SER A 514 28.27 33.03 -14.26
N ASN A 515 28.85 34.09 -13.68
CA ASN A 515 28.15 35.28 -13.19
C ASN A 515 28.82 36.56 -13.70
N LEU A 516 28.07 37.42 -14.36
CA LEU A 516 28.56 38.69 -14.91
C LEU A 516 27.71 39.87 -14.39
N ASP A 517 28.33 40.76 -13.61
CA ASP A 517 27.67 41.93 -13.03
C ASP A 517 28.12 43.20 -13.75
N LEU A 518 27.18 43.81 -14.45
CA LEU A 518 27.35 44.99 -15.30
C LEU A 518 26.46 46.16 -14.84
N ASN A 519 26.04 46.16 -13.57
CA ASN A 519 25.23 47.23 -12.98
C ASN A 519 25.88 48.62 -13.14
N GLY A 520 25.14 49.60 -13.66
CA GLY A 520 25.53 51.01 -13.62
C GLY A 520 26.64 51.47 -14.59
N TYR A 521 27.17 50.61 -15.47
CA TYR A 521 28.27 51.00 -16.39
C TYR A 521 27.84 51.86 -17.60
N GLY A 522 26.56 52.18 -17.73
CA GLY A 522 26.03 53.02 -18.81
C GLY A 522 26.06 52.36 -20.20
N ILE A 523 25.92 51.03 -20.23
CA ILE A 523 25.99 50.21 -21.44
C ILE A 523 24.77 50.47 -22.33
N LYS A 524 25.02 50.55 -23.64
CA LYS A 524 24.04 50.84 -24.71
C LYS A 524 24.04 49.83 -25.87
N ASP A 525 25.09 49.01 -25.96
CA ASP A 525 25.23 47.98 -26.99
C ASP A 525 25.87 46.74 -26.37
N LEU A 526 25.24 45.58 -26.59
CA LEU A 526 25.64 44.29 -26.01
C LEU A 526 26.42 43.41 -26.99
N THR A 527 26.85 43.94 -28.16
CA THR A 527 27.71 43.20 -29.09
C THR A 527 29.01 42.82 -28.38
N GLY A 528 29.28 41.52 -28.34
CA GLY A 528 30.33 40.87 -27.53
C GLY A 528 29.73 39.90 -26.50
N LEU A 529 28.51 40.15 -26.00
CA LEU A 529 27.88 39.33 -24.97
C LEU A 529 27.39 37.97 -25.48
N GLU A 530 27.17 37.82 -26.79
CA GLU A 530 26.66 36.58 -27.41
C GLU A 530 27.54 35.35 -27.18
N VAL A 531 28.81 35.56 -26.76
CA VAL A 531 29.81 34.50 -26.61
C VAL A 531 29.98 33.99 -25.18
N PHE A 532 29.33 34.64 -24.20
CA PHE A 532 29.39 34.28 -22.77
C PHE A 532 28.39 33.14 -22.46
N THR A 533 28.41 32.08 -23.26
CA THR A 533 27.38 31.03 -23.30
C THR A 533 27.30 30.16 -22.04
N ASN A 534 28.30 30.24 -21.17
CA ASN A 534 28.35 29.55 -19.87
C ASN A 534 27.72 30.39 -18.72
N LEU A 535 27.18 31.58 -18.98
CA LEU A 535 26.51 32.40 -17.96
C LEU A 535 25.23 31.76 -17.42
N GLU A 536 25.15 31.69 -16.09
CA GLU A 536 23.95 31.36 -15.31
C GLU A 536 23.34 32.60 -14.64
N SER A 537 24.12 33.67 -14.44
CA SER A 537 23.69 34.93 -13.83
C SER A 537 24.20 36.14 -14.61
N LEU A 538 23.29 37.07 -14.93
CA LEU A 538 23.60 38.32 -15.63
C LEU A 538 22.84 39.48 -14.98
N ASN A 539 23.59 40.46 -14.47
CA ASN A 539 23.04 41.72 -13.97
C ASN A 539 23.39 42.87 -14.93
N LEU A 540 22.38 43.57 -15.42
CA LEU A 540 22.45 44.71 -16.32
C LEU A 540 21.62 45.91 -15.79
N GLU A 541 21.34 45.94 -14.48
CA GLU A 541 20.58 47.03 -13.85
C GLU A 541 21.21 48.42 -14.08
N ASN A 542 20.40 49.48 -14.11
CA ASN A 542 20.86 50.88 -14.18
C ASN A 542 21.73 51.18 -15.42
N ASN A 543 21.35 50.65 -16.57
CA ASN A 543 22.02 50.89 -17.85
C ASN A 543 21.07 51.63 -18.82
N PHE A 544 21.44 51.72 -20.09
CA PHE A 544 20.69 52.45 -21.12
C PHE A 544 20.36 51.52 -22.30
N LEU A 545 19.96 50.28 -22.00
CA LEU A 545 19.64 49.26 -23.01
C LEU A 545 18.25 49.50 -23.60
N LYS A 546 18.14 49.26 -24.92
CA LYS A 546 16.87 49.19 -25.66
C LYS A 546 16.61 47.76 -26.11
N GLY A 547 15.35 47.39 -26.33
CA GLY A 547 14.91 46.01 -26.54
C GLY A 547 15.61 45.30 -27.71
N ALA A 548 15.99 46.02 -28.75
CA ALA A 548 16.81 45.51 -29.85
C ALA A 548 18.14 44.85 -29.40
N GLN A 549 18.72 45.27 -28.27
CA GLN A 549 19.95 44.69 -27.71
C GLN A 549 19.72 43.33 -27.03
N LEU A 550 18.48 42.98 -26.65
CA LEU A 550 18.20 41.68 -26.03
C LEU A 550 18.36 40.50 -27.01
N SER A 551 18.41 40.78 -28.32
CA SER A 551 18.84 39.82 -29.35
C SER A 551 20.25 39.25 -29.09
N LYS A 552 21.06 39.92 -28.26
CA LYS A 552 22.40 39.45 -27.88
C LYS A 552 22.40 38.41 -26.74
N ILE A 553 21.35 38.39 -25.92
CA ILE A 553 21.24 37.43 -24.80
C ILE A 553 20.33 36.24 -25.10
N GLN A 554 19.59 36.24 -26.21
CA GLN A 554 18.60 35.20 -26.56
C GLN A 554 19.17 33.76 -26.63
N ASN A 555 20.48 33.62 -26.86
CA ASN A 555 21.18 32.32 -26.94
C ASN A 555 21.84 31.91 -25.62
N LEU A 556 21.77 32.73 -24.57
CA LEU A 556 22.35 32.45 -23.26
C LEU A 556 21.40 31.55 -22.44
N THR A 557 21.07 30.39 -22.99
CA THR A 557 20.06 29.43 -22.48
C THR A 557 20.42 28.76 -21.15
N ASN A 558 21.48 29.22 -20.48
CA ASN A 558 21.91 28.77 -19.17
C ASN A 558 21.53 29.76 -18.05
N LEU A 559 21.10 30.98 -18.39
CA LEU A 559 20.67 31.99 -17.42
C LEU A 559 19.52 31.48 -16.53
N ARG A 560 19.80 31.42 -15.22
CA ARG A 560 18.85 31.27 -14.12
C ARG A 560 18.48 32.63 -13.50
N TYR A 561 19.43 33.57 -13.49
CA TYR A 561 19.24 34.94 -12.97
C TYR A 561 19.45 35.98 -14.07
N LEU A 562 18.46 36.86 -14.27
CA LEU A 562 18.55 38.01 -15.17
C LEU A 562 17.94 39.27 -14.53
N ASN A 563 18.77 40.28 -14.31
CA ASN A 563 18.33 41.62 -13.88
C ASN A 563 18.58 42.62 -15.02
N LEU A 564 17.50 43.29 -15.46
CA LEU A 564 17.46 44.29 -16.52
C LEU A 564 16.76 45.58 -16.04
N LYS A 565 16.56 45.75 -14.74
CA LYS A 565 15.80 46.86 -14.16
C LYS A 565 16.46 48.23 -14.40
N ASN A 566 15.64 49.26 -14.50
CA ASN A 566 16.07 50.65 -14.75
C ASN A 566 16.91 50.74 -16.04
N ASN A 567 16.25 50.49 -17.17
CA ASN A 567 16.78 50.57 -18.53
C ASN A 567 15.73 51.24 -19.47
N GLU A 568 16.02 51.31 -20.77
CA GLU A 568 15.14 51.92 -21.79
C GLU A 568 14.44 50.83 -22.66
N LEU A 569 14.11 49.66 -22.11
CA LEU A 569 13.60 48.50 -22.87
C LEU A 569 12.14 48.68 -23.30
N GLU A 570 11.89 48.77 -24.61
CA GLU A 570 10.55 48.89 -25.20
C GLU A 570 9.88 47.54 -25.54
N GLN A 571 10.67 46.45 -25.61
CA GLN A 571 10.25 45.11 -26.05
C GLN A 571 11.17 44.03 -25.46
N ILE A 572 10.62 42.83 -25.22
CA ILE A 572 11.32 41.71 -24.54
C ILE A 572 11.15 40.34 -25.23
N SER A 573 10.81 40.31 -26.52
CA SER A 573 10.57 39.07 -27.28
C SER A 573 11.72 38.05 -27.19
N SER A 574 12.97 38.51 -27.20
CA SER A 574 14.18 37.69 -27.04
C SER A 574 14.31 36.94 -25.71
N LEU A 575 13.53 37.26 -24.67
CA LEU A 575 13.56 36.55 -23.38
C LEU A 575 12.85 35.20 -23.40
N SER A 576 11.91 35.00 -24.34
CA SER A 576 11.05 33.80 -24.41
C SER A 576 11.79 32.46 -24.53
N GLY A 577 13.03 32.45 -25.04
CA GLY A 577 13.88 31.26 -25.11
C GLY A 577 14.63 30.93 -23.82
N LEU A 578 14.62 31.81 -22.82
CA LEU A 578 15.39 31.68 -21.57
C LEU A 578 14.61 30.89 -20.50
N THR A 579 14.07 29.72 -20.86
CA THR A 579 13.13 28.94 -20.02
C THR A 579 13.71 28.43 -18.70
N LYS A 580 15.02 28.58 -18.47
CA LYS A 580 15.71 28.27 -17.21
C LYS A 580 15.63 29.38 -16.16
N LEU A 581 15.12 30.58 -16.49
CA LEU A 581 15.08 31.69 -15.54
C LEU A 581 14.26 31.36 -14.28
N GLU A 582 14.92 31.48 -13.14
CA GLU A 582 14.38 31.36 -11.78
C GLU A 582 14.14 32.75 -11.15
N PHE A 583 14.91 33.75 -11.59
CA PHE A 583 14.77 35.16 -11.24
C PHE A 583 14.76 36.03 -12.51
N LEU A 584 13.76 36.91 -12.63
CA LEU A 584 13.73 37.96 -13.66
C LEU A 584 13.27 39.29 -13.06
N ASP A 585 14.09 40.33 -13.20
CA ASP A 585 13.69 41.72 -12.94
C ASP A 585 13.77 42.53 -14.23
N ILE A 586 12.60 43.01 -14.68
CA ILE A 586 12.43 43.90 -15.84
C ILE A 586 11.61 45.15 -15.45
N SER A 587 11.56 45.47 -14.15
CA SER A 587 10.90 46.67 -13.63
C SER A 587 11.62 47.95 -14.08
N LEU A 588 10.94 49.11 -13.99
CA LEU A 588 11.47 50.42 -14.36
C LEU A 588 12.02 50.45 -15.81
N ASN A 589 11.14 50.25 -16.80
CA ASN A 589 11.47 50.16 -18.23
C ASN A 589 10.30 50.71 -19.09
N GLU A 590 10.35 50.59 -20.42
CA GLU A 590 9.32 51.07 -21.35
C GLU A 590 8.48 49.94 -21.99
N ILE A 591 8.40 48.77 -21.34
CA ILE A 591 7.85 47.55 -21.95
C ILE A 591 6.34 47.69 -22.17
N LYS A 592 5.87 47.25 -23.36
CA LYS A 592 4.47 47.37 -23.83
C LYS A 592 3.74 46.03 -23.96
N ASP A 593 4.46 44.91 -23.81
CA ASP A 593 3.91 43.55 -23.87
C ASP A 593 4.71 42.61 -22.95
N PHE A 594 4.02 41.92 -22.05
CA PHE A 594 4.58 40.88 -21.19
C PHE A 594 4.34 39.45 -21.72
N SER A 595 3.70 39.27 -22.89
CA SER A 595 3.49 37.94 -23.48
C SER A 595 4.76 37.06 -23.55
N PRO A 596 6.00 37.59 -23.74
CA PRO A 596 7.21 36.78 -23.75
C PRO A 596 7.59 36.13 -22.40
N VAL A 597 7.02 36.55 -21.26
CA VAL A 597 7.29 35.88 -19.96
C VAL A 597 6.40 34.67 -19.70
N ARG A 598 5.32 34.48 -20.48
CA ARG A 598 4.28 33.44 -20.25
C ARG A 598 4.86 32.03 -20.08
N ASP A 599 5.87 31.70 -20.87
CA ASP A 599 6.43 30.35 -20.95
C ASP A 599 7.67 30.16 -20.02
N LEU A 600 8.03 31.19 -19.23
CA LEU A 600 9.11 31.17 -18.24
C LEU A 600 8.66 30.51 -16.92
N ILE A 601 8.11 29.30 -17.03
CA ILE A 601 7.45 28.56 -15.94
C ILE A 601 8.36 28.14 -14.77
N ARG A 602 9.66 28.48 -14.79
CA ARG A 602 10.61 28.21 -13.70
C ARG A 602 10.82 29.41 -12.76
N LEU A 603 10.25 30.57 -13.07
CA LEU A 603 10.40 31.78 -12.26
C LEU A 603 9.86 31.56 -10.84
N THR A 604 10.67 31.92 -9.85
CA THR A 604 10.30 32.01 -8.43
C THR A 604 10.35 33.46 -7.92
N SER A 605 11.06 34.34 -8.62
CA SER A 605 11.05 35.80 -8.42
C SER A 605 10.77 36.52 -9.74
N LEU A 606 9.78 37.42 -9.78
CA LEU A 606 9.43 38.18 -10.99
C LEU A 606 8.98 39.62 -10.68
N TYR A 607 9.70 40.60 -11.22
CA TYR A 607 9.45 42.03 -11.00
C TYR A 607 9.13 42.74 -12.32
N LEU A 608 7.99 43.45 -12.35
CA LEU A 608 7.36 43.98 -13.56
C LEU A 608 6.95 45.46 -13.46
N LYS A 609 6.91 46.08 -12.28
CA LYS A 609 6.34 47.43 -12.10
C LYS A 609 7.14 48.53 -12.79
N GLY A 610 6.46 49.64 -13.10
CA GLY A 610 7.09 50.78 -13.75
C GLY A 610 7.43 50.49 -15.21
N ASN A 611 6.49 49.85 -15.93
CA ASN A 611 6.49 49.65 -17.37
C ASN A 611 5.26 50.33 -17.99
N LEU A 612 5.12 50.30 -19.32
CA LEU A 612 4.00 50.91 -20.04
C LEU A 612 2.79 49.97 -20.21
N VAL A 613 2.87 48.74 -19.69
CA VAL A 613 1.79 47.75 -19.67
C VAL A 613 1.55 47.24 -18.25
N GLU A 614 0.27 47.13 -17.86
CA GLU A 614 -0.17 46.62 -16.56
C GLU A 614 -0.93 45.29 -16.66
N ASP A 615 -1.01 44.68 -17.86
CA ASP A 615 -1.54 43.33 -18.03
C ASP A 615 -0.49 42.28 -17.63
N TYR A 616 -0.50 41.93 -16.36
CA TYR A 616 0.34 40.88 -15.79
C TYR A 616 -0.16 39.45 -16.11
N SER A 617 -1.31 39.28 -16.78
CA SER A 617 -1.93 37.97 -17.00
C SER A 617 -1.08 36.91 -17.72
N PRO A 618 -0.04 37.23 -18.54
CA PRO A 618 0.92 36.24 -19.01
C PRO A 618 1.54 35.37 -17.89
N SER A 619 1.75 35.89 -16.68
CA SER A 619 2.34 35.12 -15.58
C SER A 619 1.36 34.18 -14.85
N ARG A 620 0.08 34.13 -15.26
CA ARG A 620 -1.00 33.49 -14.49
C ARG A 620 -0.79 31.99 -14.23
N LEU A 621 -0.09 31.28 -15.11
CA LEU A 621 0.16 29.84 -14.97
C LEU A 621 0.99 29.51 -13.71
N TYR A 622 2.07 30.28 -13.49
CA TYR A 622 3.07 30.02 -12.45
C TYR A 622 3.04 31.04 -11.28
N TYR A 623 2.15 32.03 -11.30
CA TYR A 623 2.07 33.09 -10.27
C TYR A 623 1.97 32.59 -8.83
N HIS A 624 1.37 31.41 -8.62
CA HIS A 624 1.24 30.79 -7.30
C HIS A 624 2.57 30.32 -6.70
N GLN A 625 3.58 30.03 -7.54
CA GLN A 625 4.93 29.62 -7.12
C GLN A 625 5.89 30.81 -6.91
N LEU A 626 5.53 32.01 -7.40
CA LEU A 626 6.33 33.22 -7.24
C LEU A 626 6.37 33.59 -5.76
N LYS A 627 7.54 33.43 -5.13
CA LYS A 627 7.82 33.84 -3.76
C LYS A 627 7.87 35.37 -3.71
N ASP A 628 8.70 35.95 -4.57
CA ASP A 628 8.98 37.37 -4.62
C ASP A 628 8.42 37.99 -5.91
N LYS A 629 7.67 39.08 -5.75
CA LYS A 629 7.02 39.80 -6.86
C LYS A 629 6.57 41.17 -6.41
N ASP A 630 6.52 42.13 -7.33
CA ASP A 630 6.06 43.49 -7.06
C ASP A 630 4.59 43.74 -7.46
N PHE A 631 3.96 42.84 -8.23
CA PHE A 631 2.63 42.99 -8.83
C PHE A 631 1.59 42.00 -8.29
N THR A 632 0.32 42.20 -8.68
CA THR A 632 -0.83 41.33 -8.37
C THR A 632 -1.65 41.03 -9.63
N LEU A 633 -2.23 39.83 -9.70
CA LEU A 633 -3.09 39.36 -10.79
C LEU A 633 -4.60 39.58 -10.58
#